data_AF-A0A7N2MKE3-F1
#
_entry.id   AF-A0A7N2MKE3-F1
#
_cell.length_a   1.000
_cell.length_b   1.000
_cell.length_c   1.000
_cell.angle_alpha   90.00
_cell.angle_beta   90.00
_cell.angle_gamma   90.00
#
_symmetry.space_group_name_H-M   'P 1'
#
loop_
_entity.id
_entity.type
_entity.pdbx_description
1 polymer ?
#
loop_
_entity_poly.entity_id
_entity_poly.type
_entity_poly.pdbx_seq_one_letter_code
_entity_poly.pdbx_strand_id
1 'polypeptide(L)'
;MHFLCSLKEERLFDVLDGHIVEEGNREQLKEVAELANTCLRVKGEERATMKDVAMELAGIRKMEMHPWVDIGETLEETEHLLGETSGTYKHSSSSKATGCDSMNIHVLLALVDGR
;
A
#
# COMPACT_ATOMS: atom_id res chain seq x y z
N MET A 1 -9.46 17.04 -16.57
CA MET A 1 -9.18 15.59 -16.62
C MET A 1 -8.25 15.30 -17.79
N HIS A 2 -6.95 15.57 -17.66
CA HIS A 2 -6.02 15.34 -18.78
C HIS A 2 -5.80 13.84 -19.01
N PHE A 3 -5.44 13.11 -17.95
CA PHE A 3 -5.21 11.66 -17.99
C PHE A 3 -6.41 10.85 -18.54
N LEU A 4 -7.61 11.03 -17.97
CA LEU A 4 -8.79 10.26 -18.39
C LEU A 4 -9.23 10.56 -19.84
N CYS A 5 -9.01 11.78 -20.32
CA CYS A 5 -9.24 12.12 -21.73
C CYS A 5 -8.23 11.41 -22.62
N SER A 6 -6.93 11.46 -22.28
CA SER A 6 -5.89 10.78 -23.03
C SER A 6 -6.09 9.27 -23.06
N LEU A 7 -6.53 8.65 -21.97
CA LEU A 7 -6.87 7.23 -21.95
C LEU A 7 -8.02 6.90 -22.91
N LYS A 8 -9.10 7.69 -22.89
CA LYS A 8 -10.25 7.51 -23.79
C LYS A 8 -9.91 7.71 -25.26
N GLU A 9 -8.95 8.60 -25.55
CA GLU A 9 -8.48 8.89 -26.90
C GLU A 9 -7.35 7.95 -27.36
N GLU A 10 -7.03 6.91 -26.58
CA GLU A 10 -5.94 5.97 -26.83
C GLU A 10 -4.54 6.62 -26.88
N ARG A 11 -4.40 7.79 -26.25
CA ARG A 11 -3.19 8.60 -26.12
C ARG A 11 -2.53 8.47 -24.75
N LEU A 12 -2.69 7.32 -24.09
CA LEU A 12 -2.15 7.08 -22.75
C LEU A 12 -0.63 7.34 -22.70
N PHE A 13 0.12 6.83 -23.68
CA PHE A 13 1.58 6.93 -23.69
C PHE A 13 2.11 8.35 -23.94
N ASP A 14 1.28 9.25 -24.46
CA ASP A 14 1.66 10.66 -24.69
C ASP A 14 1.69 11.46 -23.38
N VAL A 15 1.08 10.94 -22.32
CA VAL A 15 0.94 11.63 -21.03
C VAL A 15 1.71 10.97 -19.88
N LEU A 16 2.21 9.76 -20.10
CA LEU A 16 3.08 9.08 -19.15
C LEU A 16 4.50 9.64 -19.24
N ASP A 17 5.22 9.59 -18.12
CA ASP A 17 6.63 9.94 -18.11
C ASP A 17 7.42 9.02 -19.05
N GLY A 18 8.37 9.57 -19.80
CA GLY A 18 9.17 8.83 -20.76
C GLY A 18 9.91 7.65 -20.14
N HIS A 19 10.40 7.80 -18.90
CA HIS A 19 11.08 6.71 -18.18
C HIS A 19 10.13 5.54 -17.91
N ILE A 20 8.88 5.83 -17.55
CA ILE A 20 7.87 4.79 -17.31
C ILE A 20 7.53 4.04 -18.59
N VAL A 21 7.45 4.75 -19.73
CA VAL A 21 7.14 4.14 -21.03
C VAL A 21 8.30 3.31 -21.56
N GLU A 22 9.53 3.71 -21.28
CA GLU A 22 10.74 2.99 -21.69
C GLU A 22 10.99 1.73 -20.87
N GLU A 23 10.86 1.82 -19.54
CA GLU A 23 11.14 0.72 -18.62
C GLU A 23 9.94 -0.21 -18.43
N GLY A 24 8.72 0.33 -18.51
CA GLY A 24 7.48 -0.39 -18.20
C GLY A 24 6.92 -1.19 -19.37
N ASN A 25 6.32 -2.33 -19.04
CA ASN A 25 5.57 -3.13 -19.99
C ASN A 25 4.30 -2.41 -20.45
N ARG A 26 4.12 -2.26 -21.76
CA ARG A 26 3.03 -1.47 -22.33
C ARG A 26 1.65 -2.04 -22.00
N GLU A 27 1.53 -3.36 -21.91
CA GLU A 27 0.29 -4.04 -21.54
C GLU A 27 -0.02 -3.81 -20.06
N GLN A 28 0.96 -3.99 -19.16
CA GLN A 28 0.77 -3.69 -17.74
C GLN A 28 0.42 -2.21 -17.49
N LEU A 29 1.07 -1.29 -18.22
CA LEU A 29 0.77 0.14 -18.12
C LEU A 29 -0.67 0.46 -18.53
N LYS A 30 -1.20 -0.22 -19.55
CA LYS A 30 -2.61 -0.10 -19.94
C LYS A 30 -3.54 -0.62 -18.84
N GLU A 31 -3.26 -1.79 -18.28
CA GLU A 31 -4.06 -2.37 -17.19
C GLU A 31 -4.08 -1.47 -15.94
N VAL A 32 -2.92 -0.92 -15.56
CA VAL A 32 -2.83 0.04 -14.45
C VAL A 32 -3.61 1.32 -14.77
N ALA A 33 -3.57 1.79 -16.02
CA ALA A 33 -4.30 2.98 -16.42
C ALA A 33 -5.82 2.78 -16.40
N GLU A 34 -6.32 1.60 -16.80
CA GLU A 34 -7.72 1.24 -16.67
C GLU A 34 -8.14 1.08 -15.20
N LEU A 35 -7.27 0.52 -14.35
CA LEU A 35 -7.53 0.50 -12.92
C LEU A 35 -7.62 1.91 -12.35
N ALA A 36 -6.72 2.82 -12.73
CA ALA A 36 -6.78 4.23 -12.35
C ALA A 36 -8.07 4.91 -12.86
N ASN A 37 -8.54 4.57 -14.06
CA ASN A 37 -9.80 5.06 -14.62
C ASN A 37 -11.02 4.70 -13.77
N THR A 38 -11.06 3.48 -13.21
CA THR A 38 -12.11 3.11 -12.25
C THR A 38 -11.96 3.85 -10.92
N CYS A 39 -10.75 4.00 -10.40
CA CYS A 39 -10.49 4.73 -9.15
C CYS A 39 -10.84 6.22 -9.22
N LEU A 40 -10.67 6.83 -10.39
CA LEU A 40 -10.85 8.27 -10.60
C LEU A 40 -12.28 8.66 -11.03
N ARG A 41 -13.25 7.74 -10.99
CA ARG A 41 -14.66 8.03 -11.29
C ARG A 41 -15.18 9.15 -10.40
N VAL A 42 -15.95 10.07 -10.99
CA VAL A 42 -16.48 11.23 -10.25
C VAL A 42 -17.47 10.78 -9.18
N LYS A 43 -18.33 9.83 -9.55
CA LYS A 43 -19.28 9.16 -8.67
C LYS A 43 -18.54 8.13 -7.82
N GLY A 44 -18.69 8.25 -6.49
CA GLY A 44 -17.99 7.38 -5.54
C GLY A 44 -18.43 5.93 -5.64
N GLU A 45 -19.70 5.70 -5.96
CA GLU A 45 -20.30 4.38 -6.16
C GLU A 45 -19.78 3.64 -7.39
N GLU A 46 -19.17 4.34 -8.35
CA GLU A 46 -18.54 3.76 -9.54
C GLU A 46 -17.05 3.45 -9.32
N ARG A 47 -16.47 3.85 -8.18
CA ARG A 47 -15.06 3.62 -7.89
C ARG A 47 -14.82 2.18 -7.45
N ALA A 48 -13.68 1.62 -7.87
CA ALA A 48 -13.22 0.34 -7.36
C ALA A 48 -13.02 0.40 -5.83
N THR A 49 -13.34 -0.70 -5.15
CA THR A 49 -13.00 -0.80 -3.72
C THR A 49 -11.51 -1.07 -3.56
N MET A 50 -10.91 -0.69 -2.43
CA MET A 50 -9.48 -0.98 -2.19
C MET A 50 -9.15 -2.48 -2.23
N LYS A 51 -10.13 -3.34 -1.93
CA LYS A 51 -9.98 -4.79 -2.08
C LYS A 51 -9.81 -5.17 -3.55
N ASP A 52 -10.63 -4.61 -4.42
CA ASP A 52 -10.56 -4.86 -5.86
C ASP A 52 -9.26 -4.29 -6.43
N VAL A 53 -8.90 -3.05 -6.05
CA VAL A 53 -7.62 -2.42 -6.43
C VAL A 53 -6.42 -3.29 -6.05
N ALA A 54 -6.39 -3.82 -4.82
CA ALA A 54 -5.32 -4.70 -4.38
C ALA A 54 -5.27 -6.01 -5.18
N MET A 55 -6.44 -6.56 -5.53
CA MET A 55 -6.54 -7.78 -6.32
C MET A 55 -6.06 -7.58 -7.76
N GLU A 56 -6.51 -6.51 -8.42
CA GLU A 56 -6.12 -6.18 -9.79
C GLU A 56 -4.61 -5.91 -9.89
N LEU A 57 -4.04 -5.11 -8.97
CA LEU A 57 -2.59 -4.88 -8.93
C LEU A 57 -1.79 -6.17 -8.68
N ALA A 58 -2.29 -7.07 -7.84
CA ALA A 58 -1.67 -8.37 -7.63
C ALA A 58 -1.72 -9.26 -8.87
N GLY A 59 -2.75 -9.11 -9.71
CA GLY A 59 -2.86 -9.76 -11.02
C GLY A 59 -1.88 -9.17 -12.03
N ILE A 60 -1.84 -7.85 -12.16
CA ILE A 60 -0.95 -7.13 -13.09
C ILE A 60 0.52 -7.47 -12.80
N ARG A 61 0.92 -7.51 -11.54
CA ARG A 61 2.30 -7.88 -11.14
C ARG A 61 2.67 -9.31 -11.57
N LYS A 62 1.70 -10.21 -11.66
CA LYS A 62 1.91 -11.60 -12.08
C LYS A 62 1.94 -11.80 -13.59
N MET A 63 1.51 -10.81 -14.37
CA MET A 63 1.42 -10.90 -15.83
C MET A 63 2.76 -11.20 -16.52
N GLU A 64 3.88 -10.87 -15.86
CA GLU A 64 5.24 -11.11 -16.35
C GLU A 64 5.95 -12.31 -15.73
N MET A 65 5.30 -13.05 -14.81
CA MET A 65 5.90 -14.25 -14.25
C MET A 65 5.89 -15.38 -15.28
N HIS A 66 6.95 -15.43 -16.08
CA HIS A 66 7.33 -16.68 -16.75
C HIS A 66 7.37 -17.79 -15.68
N PRO A 67 6.90 -19.02 -15.96
CA PRO A 67 6.83 -20.12 -14.98
C PRO A 67 8.16 -20.52 -14.29
N TRP A 68 9.26 -19.89 -14.67
CA TRP A 68 10.63 -20.18 -14.22
C TRP A 68 11.21 -19.10 -13.30
N VAL A 69 10.51 -17.98 -13.07
CA VAL A 69 10.97 -16.94 -12.15
C VAL A 69 10.47 -17.30 -10.74
N ASP A 70 11.40 -17.72 -9.89
CA ASP A 70 11.16 -17.96 -8.47
C ASP A 70 10.88 -16.62 -7.76
N ILE A 71 9.77 -16.53 -7.02
CA ILE A 71 9.39 -15.36 -6.22
C ILE A 71 10.23 -15.39 -4.93
N GLY A 72 11.53 -15.18 -5.06
CA GLY A 72 12.45 -15.13 -3.93
C GLY A 72 12.75 -13.71 -3.43
N GLU A 73 12.60 -12.68 -4.28
CA GLU A 73 13.30 -11.41 -4.09
C GLU A 73 12.39 -10.17 -4.18
N THR A 74 11.32 -10.07 -3.39
CA THR A 74 10.66 -8.76 -3.15
C THR A 74 10.05 -8.63 -1.75
N LEU A 75 10.61 -9.29 -0.73
CA LEU A 75 10.17 -9.14 0.67
C LEU A 75 10.98 -8.06 1.43
N GLU A 76 11.96 -7.42 0.80
CA GLU A 76 12.99 -6.63 1.51
C GLU A 76 12.70 -5.12 1.60
N GLU A 77 11.47 -4.64 1.37
CA GLU A 77 11.16 -3.20 1.43
C GLU A 77 10.57 -2.70 2.77
N THR A 78 10.52 -3.52 3.83
CA THR A 78 9.88 -3.12 5.11
C THR A 78 10.77 -3.09 6.36
N GLU A 79 12.07 -3.34 6.26
CA GLU A 79 12.92 -3.54 7.47
C GLU A 79 13.70 -2.31 7.97
N HIS A 80 13.38 -1.09 7.55
CA HIS A 80 14.21 0.08 7.90
C HIS A 80 13.73 0.95 9.09
N LEU A 81 12.69 0.57 9.84
CA LEU A 81 12.08 1.47 10.83
C LEU A 81 11.97 0.95 12.28
N LEU A 82 12.60 -0.17 12.63
CA LEU A 82 12.73 -0.57 14.04
C LEU A 82 14.12 -0.19 14.55
N GLY A 83 14.33 1.11 14.70
CA GLY A 83 15.51 1.66 15.37
C GLY A 83 15.59 1.17 16.82
N GLU A 84 16.68 0.48 17.13
CA GLU A 84 17.00 -0.04 18.45
C GLU A 84 17.10 1.08 19.50
N THR A 85 16.07 1.27 20.33
CA THR A 85 16.21 2.13 21.52
C THR A 85 16.75 1.30 22.68
N SER A 86 18.06 1.18 22.72
CA SER A 86 18.82 0.84 23.92
C SER A 86 18.54 1.89 25.01
N GLY A 87 18.04 1.48 26.18
CA GLY A 87 17.77 2.43 27.26
C GLY A 87 17.05 1.82 28.47
N THR A 88 17.76 1.00 29.23
CA THR A 88 17.33 0.54 30.56
C THR A 88 17.25 1.73 31.52
N TYR A 89 16.06 2.14 31.94
CA TYR A 89 15.92 2.93 33.17
C TYR A 89 14.80 2.37 34.05
N LYS A 90 15.21 1.87 35.21
CA LYS A 90 14.33 1.47 36.32
C LYS A 90 14.01 2.73 37.12
N HIS A 91 12.74 3.02 37.36
CA HIS A 91 12.36 3.67 38.62
C HIS A 91 10.94 3.29 39.01
N SER A 92 10.83 2.56 40.11
CA SER A 92 9.59 2.26 40.80
C SER A 92 9.40 3.31 41.89
N SER A 93 8.25 4.00 41.94
CA SER A 93 7.57 4.37 43.19
C SER A 93 6.39 5.32 42.96
N SER A 94 5.21 4.78 43.27
CA SER A 94 4.18 5.33 44.15
C SER A 94 3.77 6.81 44.03
N SER A 95 2.46 6.97 43.78
CA SER A 95 1.47 7.81 44.52
C SER A 95 0.68 8.73 43.60
N LYS A 96 -0.65 8.70 43.80
CA LYS A 96 -1.67 9.30 42.95
C LYS A 96 -1.73 10.84 43.09
N ALA A 97 -1.95 11.55 41.99
CA ALA A 97 -2.81 12.75 41.95
C ALA A 97 -3.07 13.23 40.52
N THR A 98 -4.35 13.56 40.27
CA THR A 98 -4.89 14.50 39.28
C THR A 98 -4.70 14.21 37.79
N GLY A 99 -5.83 14.15 37.08
CA GLY A 99 -5.93 13.67 35.71
C GLY A 99 -5.48 14.65 34.62
N CYS A 100 -5.26 14.06 33.45
CA CYS A 100 -5.47 14.63 32.13
C CYS A 100 -5.57 13.45 31.13
N ASP A 101 -6.44 13.58 30.13
CA ASP A 101 -6.86 12.54 29.20
C ASP A 101 -5.69 11.81 28.52
N SER A 102 -5.75 10.48 28.54
CA SER A 102 -4.72 9.63 27.95
C SER A 102 -5.37 8.44 27.25
N MET A 103 -5.02 8.25 25.99
CA MET A 103 -4.86 6.92 25.41
C MET A 103 -3.55 6.89 24.61
N ASN A 104 -2.42 6.94 25.32
CA ASN A 104 -1.20 6.33 24.80
C ASN A 104 -1.40 4.80 24.84
N ILE A 105 -1.72 4.21 23.70
CA ILE A 105 -1.85 2.76 23.51
C ILE A 105 -0.43 2.18 23.50
N HIS A 106 -0.04 1.65 24.65
CA HIS A 106 0.81 0.48 24.72
C HIS A 106 0.44 -0.26 26.02
N VAL A 107 0.33 -1.59 25.93
CA VAL A 107 0.03 -2.55 27.01
C VAL A 107 -1.47 -2.84 27.24
N LEU A 108 -2.00 -3.85 26.52
CA LEU A 108 -2.56 -5.05 27.16
C LEU A 108 -2.87 -6.14 26.09
N LEU A 109 -1.86 -6.91 25.67
CA LEU A 109 -2.08 -8.24 25.09
C LEU A 109 -1.66 -9.28 26.13
N ALA A 110 -2.61 -9.66 26.96
CA ALA A 110 -2.63 -10.98 27.58
C ALA A 110 -4.10 -11.41 27.63
N LEU A 111 -4.52 -12.10 26.57
CA LEU A 111 -5.69 -12.96 26.62
C LEU A 111 -5.44 -13.97 27.75
N VAL A 112 -6.10 -13.78 28.88
CA VAL A 112 -6.35 -14.87 29.82
C VAL A 112 -7.37 -15.78 29.14
N ASP A 113 -6.91 -16.99 28.88
CA ASP A 113 -7.67 -18.14 28.43
C ASP A 113 -8.93 -18.33 29.28
N GLY A 114 -10.06 -18.54 28.59
CA GLY A 114 -11.35 -18.76 29.21
C GLY A 114 -11.85 -20.16 28.87
N ARG A 115 -11.49 -21.15 29.69
CA ARG A 115 -12.38 -22.26 30.07
C ARG A 115 -11.94 -22.98 31.34
#